data_AF-A0A433BWJ7-F1
#
_entry.id   AF-A0A433BWJ7-F1
#
_cell.length_a   1.000
_cell.length_b   1.000
_cell.length_c   1.000
_cell.angle_alpha   90.00
_cell.angle_beta   90.00
_cell.angle_gamma   90.00
#
_symmetry.space_group_name_H-M   'P 1'
#
loop_
_entity.id
_entity.type
_entity.pdbx_description
1 polymer ?
#
loop_
_entity_poly.entity_id
_entity_poly.type
_entity_poly.pdbx_seq_one_letter_code
_entity_poly.pdbx_strand_id
1 'polypeptide(L)'
;MSTDRHTLLQACDALLQPERFKDYGPNGLQVEGGTQVRHLVSGVTASLALIEAAIAAGADAILVHHGLFWRGQDGRITGWMKQRLQKLLAHDISLLAYHLPLDAHPEWGNNAQLG
;
A
#
# COMPACT_ATOMS: atom_id res chain seq x y z
N MET A 1 -19.92 7.16 2.30
CA MET A 1 -20.06 5.69 2.25
C MET A 1 -18.75 5.09 2.74
N SER A 2 -18.78 3.97 3.47
CA SER A 2 -17.59 3.24 3.91
C SER A 2 -17.57 1.86 3.27
N THR A 3 -16.39 1.28 3.11
CA THR A 3 -16.20 -0.13 2.77
C THR A 3 -15.37 -0.80 3.86
N ASP A 4 -15.15 -2.10 3.78
CA ASP A 4 -14.19 -2.80 4.63
C ASP A 4 -12.89 -3.12 3.86
N ARG A 5 -11.81 -3.33 4.62
CA ARG A 5 -10.47 -3.61 4.09
C ARG A 5 -10.45 -4.85 3.20
N HIS A 6 -11.25 -5.87 3.49
CA HIS A 6 -11.27 -7.09 2.69
C HIS A 6 -11.90 -6.82 1.32
N THR A 7 -13.03 -6.12 1.29
CA THR A 7 -13.67 -5.68 0.05
C THR A 7 -12.74 -4.79 -0.77
N LEU A 8 -12.03 -3.84 -0.15
CA LEU A 8 -11.04 -3.00 -0.83
C LEU A 8 -9.89 -3.83 -1.42
N LEU A 9 -9.33 -4.76 -0.66
CA LEU A 9 -8.24 -5.63 -1.10
C LEU A 9 -8.68 -6.52 -2.26
N GLN A 10 -9.85 -7.15 -2.16
CA GLN A 10 -10.42 -7.97 -3.23
C GLN A 10 -10.64 -7.17 -4.52
N ALA A 11 -11.14 -5.93 -4.42
CA ALA A 11 -11.32 -5.07 -5.58
C ALA A 11 -9.97 -4.72 -6.24
N CYS A 12 -8.94 -4.42 -5.45
CA CYS A 12 -7.61 -4.16 -5.97
C CYS A 12 -6.98 -5.41 -6.61
N ASP A 13 -7.09 -6.57 -5.99
CA ASP A 13 -6.56 -7.84 -6.50
C ASP A 13 -7.29 -8.26 -7.79
N ALA A 14 -8.62 -8.09 -7.86
CA ALA A 14 -9.38 -8.37 -9.07
C ALA A 14 -8.99 -7.45 -10.24
N LEU A 15 -8.72 -6.18 -9.94
CA LEU A 15 -8.30 -5.18 -10.93
C LEU A 15 -6.87 -5.43 -11.41
N LEU A 16 -5.94 -5.66 -10.49
CA LEU A 16 -4.49 -5.65 -10.78
C LEU A 16 -3.91 -7.05 -11.01
N GLN A 17 -4.59 -8.11 -10.56
CA GLN A 17 -4.20 -9.51 -10.75
C GLN A 17 -2.74 -9.79 -10.35
N PRO A 18 -2.35 -9.45 -9.10
CA PRO A 18 -0.96 -9.52 -8.65
C PRO A 18 -0.34 -10.92 -8.74
N GLU A 19 -1.14 -11.98 -8.68
CA GLU A 19 -0.72 -13.37 -8.81
C GLU A 19 -0.09 -13.70 -10.17
N ARG A 20 -0.31 -12.86 -11.19
CA ARG A 20 0.29 -13.01 -12.52
C ARG A 20 1.74 -12.53 -12.58
N PHE A 21 2.26 -11.94 -11.50
CA PHE A 21 3.55 -11.28 -11.48
C PHE A 21 4.50 -11.94 -10.48
N LYS A 22 5.74 -12.18 -10.94
CA LYS A 22 6.86 -12.48 -10.05
C LYS A 22 7.52 -11.17 -9.67
N ASP A 23 7.16 -10.65 -8.51
CA ASP A 23 7.57 -9.31 -8.08
C ASP A 23 8.75 -9.33 -7.08
N TYR A 24 9.27 -8.14 -6.80
CA TYR A 24 10.33 -7.87 -5.83
C TYR A 24 9.79 -7.62 -4.43
N GLY A 25 8.47 -7.57 -4.23
CA GLY A 25 7.85 -7.39 -2.92
C GLY A 25 6.45 -8.01 -2.89
N PRO A 26 5.83 -8.15 -1.71
CA PRO A 26 4.44 -8.58 -1.63
C PRO A 26 3.52 -7.48 -2.19
N ASN A 27 2.72 -7.83 -3.18
CA ASN A 27 1.59 -7.02 -3.64
C ASN A 27 0.37 -7.26 -2.74
N GLY A 28 -0.48 -6.26 -2.57
CA GLY A 28 -1.64 -6.28 -1.68
C GLY A 28 -1.34 -5.71 -0.29
N LEU A 29 -2.01 -6.25 0.74
CA LEU A 29 -1.88 -5.79 2.12
C LEU A 29 -0.50 -6.10 2.70
N GLN A 30 0.22 -5.06 3.14
CA GLN A 30 1.55 -5.17 3.74
C GLN A 30 1.54 -4.92 5.26
N VAL A 31 0.72 -3.97 5.72
CA VAL A 31 0.53 -3.69 7.15
C VAL A 31 -0.96 -3.66 7.41
N GLU A 32 -1.41 -4.50 8.35
CA GLU A 32 -2.81 -4.53 8.77
C GLU A 32 -3.10 -3.37 9.74
N GLY A 33 -4.23 -2.71 9.53
CA GLY A 33 -4.83 -1.76 10.47
C GLY A 33 -6.32 -2.05 10.69
N GLY A 34 -7.14 -1.00 10.78
CA GLY A 34 -8.56 -1.11 11.03
C GLY A 34 -9.34 -1.80 9.91
N THR A 35 -10.46 -2.43 10.26
CA THR A 35 -11.30 -3.16 9.29
C THR A 35 -12.11 -2.22 8.39
N GLN A 36 -12.61 -1.10 8.92
CA GLN A 36 -13.43 -0.16 8.17
C GLN A 36 -12.55 0.87 7.45
N VAL A 37 -12.81 1.10 6.16
CA VAL A 37 -12.14 2.09 5.34
C VAL A 37 -13.15 3.13 4.88
N ARG A 38 -13.01 4.36 5.40
CA ARG A 38 -13.79 5.55 5.02
C ARG A 38 -12.92 6.53 4.23
N HIS A 39 -11.63 6.61 4.56
CA HIS A 39 -10.69 7.51 3.93
C HIS A 39 -9.45 6.75 3.45
N LEU A 40 -9.27 6.69 2.14
CA LEU A 40 -8.11 6.11 1.48
C LEU A 40 -7.20 7.24 0.99
N VAL A 41 -5.94 7.23 1.40
CA VAL A 41 -4.90 8.11 0.86
C VAL A 41 -4.03 7.32 -0.11
N SER A 42 -3.60 7.94 -1.21
CA SER A 42 -2.65 7.31 -2.14
C SER A 42 -1.38 8.12 -2.31
N GLY A 43 -0.32 7.45 -2.75
CA GLY A 43 0.96 8.09 -3.09
C GLY A 43 1.91 7.11 -3.76
N VAL A 44 3.02 7.61 -4.31
CA VAL A 44 3.97 6.75 -5.04
C VAL A 44 4.69 5.78 -4.11
N THR A 45 5.15 6.25 -2.94
CA THR A 45 5.99 5.46 -2.02
C THR A 45 5.47 5.57 -0.60
N ALA A 46 5.49 4.46 0.16
CA ALA A 46 5.26 4.42 1.61
C ALA A 46 6.39 5.13 2.40
N SER A 47 6.59 6.42 2.12
CA SER A 47 7.57 7.29 2.76
C SER A 47 7.05 7.76 4.11
N LEU A 48 7.97 8.20 4.98
CA LEU A 48 7.58 8.77 6.27
C LEU A 48 6.67 9.99 6.09
N ALA A 49 6.98 10.87 5.14
CA ALA A 49 6.18 12.05 4.83
C ALA A 49 4.76 11.70 4.37
N LEU A 50 4.60 10.70 3.50
CA LEU A 50 3.27 10.23 3.10
C LEU A 50 2.48 9.69 4.29
N ILE A 51 3.11 8.87 5.13
CA ILE A 51 2.47 8.29 6.32
C ILE A 51 2.03 9.40 7.28
N GLU A 52 2.86 10.42 7.51
CA GLU A 52 2.50 11.56 8.36
C GLU A 52 1.38 12.40 7.77
N ALA A 53 1.38 12.63 6.45
CA ALA A 53 0.29 13.32 5.77
C ALA A 53 -1.03 12.52 5.83
N ALA A 54 -0.96 11.20 5.67
CA ALA A 54 -2.12 10.32 5.77
C ALA A 54 -2.71 10.30 7.18
N ILE A 55 -1.88 10.28 8.21
CA ILE A 55 -2.31 10.42 9.61
C ILE A 55 -3.01 11.76 9.82
N ALA A 56 -2.41 12.86 9.34
CA ALA A 56 -3.01 14.19 9.47
C ALA A 56 -4.35 14.31 8.73
N ALA A 57 -4.51 13.58 7.61
CA ALA A 57 -5.76 13.49 6.86
C ALA A 57 -6.80 12.54 7.48
N GLY A 58 -6.45 11.78 8.53
CA GLY A 58 -7.34 10.78 9.13
C GLY A 58 -7.61 9.60 8.20
N ALA A 59 -6.59 9.14 7.47
CA ALA A 59 -6.69 7.97 6.61
C ALA A 59 -6.93 6.69 7.43
N ASP A 60 -7.82 5.81 6.97
CA ASP A 60 -7.95 4.45 7.51
C ASP A 60 -7.05 3.47 6.72
N ALA A 61 -6.70 3.80 5.47
CA ALA A 61 -5.80 3.03 4.63
C ALA A 61 -4.94 3.91 3.71
N ILE A 62 -3.78 3.39 3.31
CA ILE A 62 -2.87 3.98 2.33
C ILE A 62 -2.66 2.99 1.18
N LEU A 63 -2.80 3.45 -0.07
CA LEU A 63 -2.47 2.70 -1.28
C LEU A 63 -1.23 3.28 -1.96
N VAL A 64 -0.19 2.48 -2.14
CA VAL A 64 1.06 2.94 -2.78
C VAL A 64 1.52 2.04 -3.91
N HIS A 65 2.42 2.57 -4.74
CA HIS A 65 3.15 1.76 -5.72
C HIS A 65 4.37 1.06 -5.07
N HIS A 66 5.20 1.80 -4.34
CA HIS A 66 6.36 1.26 -3.62
C HIS A 66 6.05 1.06 -2.13
N GLY A 67 5.87 -0.20 -1.74
CA GLY A 67 5.64 -0.61 -0.35
C GLY A 67 6.90 -0.63 0.54
N LEU A 68 6.77 -1.23 1.72
CA LEU A 68 7.84 -1.36 2.71
C LEU A 68 8.73 -2.58 2.45
N PHE A 69 8.17 -3.71 2.02
CA PHE A 69 8.88 -4.98 1.98
C PHE A 69 9.43 -5.31 0.58
N TRP A 70 10.72 -5.64 0.51
CA TRP A 70 11.41 -5.99 -0.73
C TRP A 70 12.26 -7.26 -0.59
N ARG A 71 12.41 -8.01 -1.69
CA ARG A 71 13.14 -9.27 -1.78
C ARG A 71 14.62 -9.01 -1.50
N GLY A 72 15.18 -9.80 -0.60
CA GLY A 72 16.58 -9.65 -0.18
C GLY A 72 16.80 -8.59 0.89
N GLN A 73 15.75 -7.94 1.42
CA GLN A 73 15.90 -7.09 2.59
C GLN A 73 16.19 -7.92 3.85
N ASP A 74 16.91 -7.31 4.78
CA ASP A 74 17.36 -7.92 6.04
C ASP A 74 16.22 -8.38 6.97
N GLY A 75 15.06 -7.72 6.91
CA GLY A 75 13.86 -8.10 7.67
C GLY A 75 13.83 -7.61 9.11
N ARG A 76 14.95 -7.15 9.70
CA ARG A 76 14.92 -6.53 11.04
C ARG A 76 14.21 -5.18 11.02
N ILE A 77 13.33 -4.96 12.00
CA ILE A 77 12.60 -3.71 12.17
C ILE A 77 13.44 -2.74 12.98
N THR A 78 14.32 -2.00 12.30
CA THR A 78 15.18 -0.96 12.89
C THR A 78 15.16 0.31 12.03
N GLY A 79 15.71 1.41 12.54
CA GLY A 79 15.84 2.67 11.80
C GLY A 79 14.54 3.14 11.15
N TRP A 80 14.58 3.38 9.84
CA TRP A 80 13.43 3.89 9.06
C TRP A 80 12.24 2.94 9.06
N MET A 81 12.48 1.62 9.03
CA MET A 81 11.41 0.61 9.00
C MET A 81 10.62 0.67 10.30
N LYS A 82 11.31 0.73 11.44
CA LYS A 82 10.69 0.92 12.77
C LYS A 82 9.83 2.18 12.79
N GLN A 83 10.36 3.32 12.35
CA GLN A 83 9.64 4.60 12.39
C GLN A 83 8.33 4.55 11.61
N ARG A 84 8.34 3.94 10.42
CA ARG A 84 7.15 3.83 9.56
C ARG A 84 6.13 2.84 10.09
N LEU A 85 6.57 1.63 10.44
CA LEU A 85 5.68 0.60 11.01
C LEU A 85 5.05 1.07 12.32
N GLN A 86 5.82 1.68 13.20
CA GLN A 86 5.30 2.19 14.48
C GLN A 86 4.17 3.21 14.27
N LYS A 87 4.29 4.10 13.29
CA LYS A 87 3.23 5.08 12.96
C LYS A 87 1.99 4.41 12.38
N LEU A 88 2.15 3.52 11.40
CA LEU A 88 1.01 2.81 10.81
C LEU A 88 0.25 2.01 11.87
N LEU A 89 0.96 1.26 12.71
CA LEU A 89 0.37 0.44 13.77
C LEU A 89 -0.26 1.27 14.89
N ALA A 90 0.38 2.37 15.32
CA ALA A 90 -0.14 3.22 16.39
C ALA A 90 -1.44 3.96 15.99
N HIS A 91 -1.66 4.14 14.69
CA HIS A 91 -2.84 4.81 14.14
C HIS A 91 -3.83 3.85 13.47
N ASP A 92 -3.59 2.53 13.56
CA ASP A 92 -4.45 1.50 12.97
C ASP A 92 -4.68 1.69 11.46
N ILE A 93 -3.66 2.13 10.73
CA ILE A 93 -3.73 2.43 9.29
C ILE A 93 -3.24 1.24 8.47
N SER A 94 -4.08 0.75 7.57
CA SER A 94 -3.69 -0.32 6.63
C SER A 94 -2.79 0.21 5.52
N LEU A 95 -1.73 -0.50 5.17
CA LEU A 95 -0.88 -0.19 4.01
C LEU A 95 -1.05 -1.26 2.93
N LEU A 96 -1.53 -0.86 1.76
CA LEU A 96 -1.61 -1.68 0.56
C LEU A 96 -0.57 -1.20 -0.45
N ALA A 97 0.11 -2.12 -1.13
CA ALA A 97 1.09 -1.80 -2.16
C ALA A 97 0.91 -2.66 -3.41
N TYR A 98 0.96 -2.04 -4.60
CA TYR A 98 0.96 -2.75 -5.88
C TYR A 98 2.05 -2.20 -6.79
N HIS A 99 3.06 -3.02 -7.08
CA HIS A 99 4.24 -2.66 -7.83
C HIS A 99 4.10 -3.01 -9.32
N LEU A 100 4.69 -4.09 -9.81
CA LEU A 100 4.63 -4.47 -11.24
C LEU A 100 3.20 -4.62 -11.79
N PRO A 101 2.21 -5.13 -11.03
CA PRO A 101 0.82 -5.16 -11.49
C PRO A 101 0.28 -3.77 -11.85
N LEU A 102 0.63 -2.74 -11.07
CA LEU A 102 0.24 -1.37 -11.33
C LEU A 102 1.06 -0.75 -12.46
N ASP A 103 2.32 -1.13 -12.67
CA ASP A 103 3.05 -0.66 -13.87
C ASP A 103 2.44 -1.17 -15.18
N ALA A 104 2.00 -2.43 -15.17
CA ALA A 104 1.59 -3.15 -16.38
C ALA A 104 0.10 -3.03 -16.72
N HIS A 105 -0.73 -2.49 -15.83
CA HIS A 105 -2.17 -2.43 -16.06
C HIS A 105 -2.49 -1.59 -17.33
N PRO A 106 -3.30 -2.10 -18.29
CA PRO A 106 -3.45 -1.49 -19.61
C PRO A 106 -4.15 -0.13 -19.62
N GLU A 107 -5.02 0.13 -18.65
CA GLU A 107 -5.74 1.40 -18.51
C GLU A 107 -5.10 2.29 -17.43
N TRP A 108 -5.12 1.82 -16.18
CA TRP A 108 -4.65 2.57 -15.00
C TRP A 108 -3.15 2.52 -14.72
N GLY A 109 -2.37 1.80 -15.53
CA GLY A 109 -0.99 1.52 -15.16
C GLY A 109 -0.02 2.63 -15.48
N ASN A 110 1.08 2.70 -14.74
CA ASN A 110 2.08 3.77 -14.89
C ASN A 110 2.57 3.89 -16.34
N ASN A 111 2.82 2.76 -17.02
CA ASN A 111 3.25 2.76 -18.42
C ASN A 111 2.17 3.27 -19.38
N ALA A 112 0.89 2.97 -19.11
CA ALA A 112 -0.24 3.42 -19.93
C ALA A 112 -0.52 4.93 -19.76
N GLN A 113 -0.27 5.47 -18.55
CA GLN A 113 -0.53 6.87 -18.21
C GLN A 113 0.61 7.83 -18.62
N LEU A 114 1.76 7.31 -19.06
CA LEU A 114 2.93 8.09 -19.49
C LEU A 114 2.93 8.46 -20.99
N GLY A 115 1.89 8.09 -21.73
CA GLY A 115 1.74 8.31 -23.18
C GLY A 115 1.37 9.74 -23.57
#